data_AF-A0A8X6URY6-F1
#
_entry.id   AF-A0A8X6URY6-F1
#
_cell.length_a   1.000
_cell.length_b   1.000
_cell.length_c   1.000
_cell.angle_alpha   90.00
_cell.angle_beta   90.00
_cell.angle_gamma   90.00
#
_symmetry.space_group_name_H-M   'P 1'
#
loop_
_entity.id
_entity.type
_entity.pdbx_description
1 polymer ?
#
loop_
_entity_poly.entity_id
_entity_poly.type
_entity_poly.pdbx_seq_one_letter_code
_entity_poly.pdbx_strand_id
1 'polypeptide(L)'
;MDFVEQKLEEWNLQEYFSNFQNEGIDEESFILLDNETLKTLIPKAGPRLKFKKYLNSFIQTTNFSSGSISDSSTPPSNSDITFSNPDAVSTASVVPQTILPHSDCNISDSSINKNISNNQCNIEEYLTLNDSESFYTSTPIPQSSPLSTSCQKKINIREIVRLKLPDIFAKLEEGDPTNINVLQKYRINRLVVKTYIENHGCSPTTKNKLDLAKDIVNNFPVLKGSDGEGFEQWFSPGVRGAPSTGFIADRFKNFRARNLSVVEKQELGIQRKPKLIKRPEKKYPGIEDSSVEFFQKQQWLKENISPLEKVVQLMKETFEGRRFEILKNSTNITSNWPRILNPHVIEEEFKLLYGEKKSDSLCLEFGVTASLIIHQAKHCGRKCAEEFVSSLNLDLNSTETSTERICCALVLLPLLLPQGVFKRNGAKKLKIRPTSSQSLDHFIQFIPVRSILLLAFPY
;
A
#
# COMPACT_ATOMS: atom_id res chain seq x y z
N MET A 1 28.88 41.34 -1.30
CA MET A 1 28.26 40.39 -0.37
C MET A 1 28.32 39.05 -1.03
N ASP A 2 28.85 38.06 -0.33
CA ASP A 2 28.92 36.70 -0.84
C ASP A 2 27.49 36.12 -0.97
N PHE A 3 27.24 35.29 -1.97
CA PHE A 3 25.91 34.73 -2.26
C PHE A 3 25.23 34.14 -1.01
N VAL A 4 26.02 33.42 -0.21
CA VAL A 4 25.57 32.78 1.03
C VAL A 4 25.16 33.80 2.08
N GLU A 5 25.91 34.91 2.23
CA GLU A 5 25.57 36.00 3.14
C GLU A 5 24.24 36.64 2.73
N GLN A 6 24.07 36.93 1.44
CA GLN A 6 22.83 37.51 0.92
C GLN A 6 21.62 36.62 1.21
N LYS A 7 21.73 35.30 0.99
CA LYS A 7 20.63 34.37 1.24
C LYS A 7 20.29 34.23 2.71
N LEU A 8 21.30 34.18 3.56
CA LEU A 8 21.11 34.10 5.00
C LEU A 8 20.53 35.40 5.57
N GLU A 9 20.86 36.58 5.01
CA GLU A 9 20.20 37.84 5.34
C GLU A 9 18.72 37.86 4.90
N GLU A 10 18.45 37.47 3.65
CA GLU A 10 17.08 37.35 3.11
C GLU A 10 16.20 36.42 3.95
N TRP A 11 16.78 35.38 4.55
CA TRP A 11 16.06 34.40 5.36
C TRP A 11 16.05 34.73 6.86
N ASN A 12 16.59 35.89 7.24
CA ASN A 12 16.71 36.38 8.61
C ASN A 12 17.48 35.40 9.52
N LEU A 13 18.63 34.94 9.01
CA LEU A 13 19.55 33.96 9.62
C LEU A 13 21.00 34.46 9.62
N GLN A 14 21.21 35.78 9.55
CA GLN A 14 22.52 36.44 9.55
C GLN A 14 23.39 36.10 10.77
N GLU A 15 22.80 35.67 11.89
CA GLU A 15 23.54 35.23 13.07
C GLU A 15 24.45 34.01 12.81
N TYR A 16 24.24 33.28 11.71
CA TYR A 16 25.00 32.09 11.34
C TYR A 16 26.07 32.33 10.28
N PHE A 17 26.30 33.58 9.81
CA PHE A 17 27.28 33.86 8.75
C PHE A 17 28.66 33.28 9.03
N SER A 18 29.19 33.52 10.24
CA SER A 18 30.52 33.03 10.62
C SER A 18 30.63 31.51 10.55
N ASN A 19 29.54 30.77 10.81
CA ASN A 19 29.57 29.31 10.73
C ASN A 19 29.71 28.83 9.28
N PHE A 20 28.98 29.45 8.35
CA PHE A 20 29.04 29.10 6.93
C PHE A 20 30.38 29.50 6.32
N GLN A 21 30.92 30.66 6.72
CA GLN A 21 32.23 31.12 6.27
C GLN A 21 33.37 30.24 6.80
N ASN A 22 33.34 29.86 8.07
CA ASN A 22 34.36 29.02 8.68
C ASN A 22 34.40 27.60 8.09
N GLU A 23 33.25 27.06 7.68
CA GLU A 23 33.15 25.75 7.02
C GLU A 23 33.36 25.84 5.49
N GLY A 24 33.69 27.03 4.95
CA GLY A 24 33.99 27.22 3.54
C GLY A 24 32.80 26.96 2.62
N ILE A 25 31.57 27.21 3.08
CA ILE A 25 30.36 26.98 2.27
C ILE A 25 30.21 28.08 1.23
N ASP A 26 30.34 27.71 -0.04
CA ASP A 26 30.12 28.56 -1.22
C ASP A 26 28.76 28.28 -1.89
N GLU A 27 28.46 28.96 -3.00
CA GLU A 27 27.18 28.84 -3.71
C GLU A 27 26.86 27.40 -4.15
N GLU A 28 27.86 26.67 -4.64
CA GLU A 28 27.70 25.29 -5.11
C GLU A 28 27.46 24.33 -3.94
N SER A 29 28.21 24.48 -2.85
CA SER A 29 28.07 23.65 -1.66
C SER A 29 26.78 23.96 -0.88
N PHE A 30 26.31 25.21 -0.96
CA PHE A 30 25.12 25.69 -0.26
C PHE A 30 23.83 24.93 -0.66
N ILE A 31 23.71 24.54 -1.93
CA ILE A 31 22.56 23.77 -2.43
C ILE A 31 22.64 22.27 -2.14
N LEU A 32 23.81 21.77 -1.71
CA LEU A 32 24.08 20.35 -1.42
C LEU A 32 24.07 20.01 0.08
N LEU A 33 23.75 20.99 0.94
CA LEU A 33 23.79 20.81 2.40
C LEU A 33 22.87 19.70 2.90
N ASP A 34 23.47 18.70 3.55
CA ASP A 34 22.76 17.58 4.15
C ASP A 34 22.34 17.87 5.62
N ASN A 35 21.59 16.95 6.23
CA ASN A 35 21.06 17.19 7.57
C ASN A 35 22.14 17.20 8.66
N GLU A 36 23.26 16.49 8.48
CA GLU A 36 24.33 16.46 9.48
C GLU A 36 25.15 17.75 9.42
N THR A 37 25.54 18.22 8.23
CA THR A 37 26.25 19.50 8.07
C THR A 37 25.39 20.68 8.57
N LEU A 38 24.08 20.65 8.33
CA LEU A 38 23.16 21.66 8.86
C LEU A 38 23.05 21.67 10.39
N LYS A 39 23.31 20.54 11.08
CA LYS A 39 23.35 20.55 12.55
C LYS A 39 24.60 21.27 13.06
N THR A 40 25.71 21.17 12.34
CA THR A 40 26.94 21.89 12.66
C THR A 40 26.80 23.38 12.37
N LEU A 41 26.28 23.73 11.19
CA LEU A 41 26.10 25.12 10.77
C LEU A 41 25.00 25.86 11.55
N ILE A 42 23.88 25.18 11.85
CA ILE A 42 22.73 25.74 12.57
C ILE A 42 22.31 24.77 13.70
N PRO A 43 22.97 24.86 14.88
CA PRO A 43 22.73 23.92 15.98
C PRO A 43 21.29 23.92 16.51
N LYS A 44 20.66 25.11 16.55
CA LYS A 44 19.29 25.28 17.05
C LYS A 44 18.27 24.71 16.06
N ALA A 45 17.38 23.84 16.53
CA ALA A 45 16.39 23.15 15.69
C ALA A 45 15.41 24.11 14.98
N GLY A 46 14.97 25.19 15.65
CA GLY A 46 14.00 26.14 15.09
C GLY A 46 14.52 26.86 13.83
N PRO A 47 15.63 27.61 13.93
CA PRO A 47 16.29 28.23 12.78
C PRO A 47 16.65 27.23 11.67
N ARG A 48 17.11 26.03 12.04
CA ARG A 48 17.44 24.96 11.07
C ARG A 48 16.24 24.50 10.25
N LEU A 49 15.07 24.37 10.87
CA LEU A 49 13.83 24.04 10.16
C LEU A 49 13.39 25.15 9.21
N LYS A 50 13.58 26.43 9.60
CA LYS A 50 13.31 27.58 8.72
C LYS A 50 14.24 27.57 7.51
N PHE A 51 15.54 27.41 7.74
CA PHE A 51 16.55 27.30 6.68
C PHE A 51 16.17 26.20 5.67
N LYS A 52 15.87 24.98 6.16
CA LYS A 52 15.48 23.85 5.31
C LYS A 52 14.24 24.13 4.46
N LYS A 53 13.26 24.86 4.99
CA LYS A 53 12.09 25.28 4.23
C LYS A 53 12.47 26.23 3.10
N TYR A 54 13.29 27.24 3.37
CA TYR A 54 13.70 28.23 2.37
C TYR A 54 14.63 27.64 1.31
N LEU A 55 15.59 26.80 1.70
CA LEU A 55 16.48 26.11 0.77
C LEU A 55 15.70 25.24 -0.23
N ASN A 56 14.72 24.46 0.24
CA ASN A 56 13.88 23.65 -0.63
C ASN A 56 13.05 24.48 -1.61
N SER A 57 12.52 25.63 -1.18
CA SER A 57 11.81 26.56 -2.06
C SER A 57 12.74 27.21 -3.08
N PHE A 58 13.98 27.52 -2.69
CA PHE A 58 15.01 28.06 -3.57
C PHE A 58 15.40 27.05 -4.66
N ILE A 59 15.74 25.81 -4.29
CA ILE A 59 16.08 24.72 -5.22
C ILE A 59 14.92 24.43 -6.20
N GLN A 60 13.67 24.52 -5.75
CA GLN A 60 12.52 24.36 -6.63
C GLN A 60 12.40 25.52 -7.63
N THR A 61 12.75 26.75 -7.23
CA THR A 61 12.63 27.92 -8.11
C THR A 61 13.76 27.97 -9.13
N THR A 62 14.99 27.59 -8.75
CA THR A 62 16.14 27.55 -9.65
C THR A 62 16.00 26.47 -10.73
N ASN A 63 15.46 25.30 -10.38
CA ASN A 63 15.18 24.22 -11.34
C ASN A 63 14.07 24.53 -12.35
N PHE A 64 13.24 25.55 -12.10
CA PHE A 64 12.23 26.02 -13.05
C PHE A 64 12.72 27.13 -13.98
N SER A 65 13.86 27.76 -13.69
CA SER A 65 14.38 28.90 -14.45
C SER A 65 15.46 28.52 -15.48
N SER A 66 16.05 27.32 -15.40
CA SER A 66 17.04 26.80 -16.36
C SER A 66 16.45 26.14 -17.62
N GLY A 67 15.14 26.30 -17.87
CA GLY A 67 14.43 25.66 -18.98
C GLY A 67 13.81 26.63 -19.99
N SER A 68 14.59 27.55 -20.58
CA SER A 68 14.16 28.29 -21.78
C SER A 68 15.32 28.91 -22.60
N ILE A 69 15.57 28.30 -23.79
CA ILE A 69 16.09 28.86 -25.07
C ILE A 69 17.60 29.28 -25.07
N SER A 70 18.50 28.94 -26.00
CA SER A 70 18.47 28.71 -27.47
C SER A 70 19.65 27.85 -27.98
N ASP A 71 19.45 27.33 -29.19
CA ASP A 71 20.30 26.62 -30.16
C ASP A 71 21.81 26.95 -30.23
N SER A 72 22.64 25.91 -30.46
CA SER A 72 23.43 25.76 -31.71
C SER A 72 24.41 24.56 -31.69
N SER A 73 24.38 23.77 -32.78
CA SER A 73 25.47 23.02 -33.44
C SER A 73 26.37 21.98 -32.71
N THR A 74 26.14 20.72 -33.11
CA THR A 74 27.06 19.60 -33.47
C THR A 74 28.20 19.11 -32.53
N PRO A 75 28.39 17.76 -32.39
CA PRO A 75 29.43 17.10 -31.59
C PRO A 75 30.63 16.60 -32.45
N PRO A 76 31.54 15.75 -31.96
CA PRO A 76 32.46 15.82 -30.80
C PRO A 76 33.93 15.65 -31.27
N SER A 77 34.96 15.86 -30.43
CA SER A 77 36.32 15.31 -30.68
C SER A 77 37.23 15.29 -29.44
N ASN A 78 37.58 14.05 -29.05
CA ASN A 78 38.84 13.53 -28.47
C ASN A 78 39.91 14.50 -27.94
N SER A 79 40.45 14.20 -26.75
CA SER A 79 41.79 13.59 -26.63
C SER A 79 42.17 13.23 -25.19
N ASP A 80 42.83 12.08 -25.09
CA ASP A 80 43.52 11.50 -23.95
C ASP A 80 44.45 12.47 -23.21
N ILE A 81 44.53 12.36 -21.87
CA ILE A 81 45.81 12.34 -21.16
C ILE A 81 45.71 11.36 -19.97
N THR A 82 46.49 10.29 -20.09
CA THR A 82 46.91 9.37 -19.03
C THR A 82 48.17 9.90 -18.35
N PHE A 83 48.27 9.78 -17.02
CA PHE A 83 49.47 9.61 -16.18
C PHE A 83 49.06 9.88 -14.72
N SER A 84 49.52 9.27 -13.64
CA SER A 84 50.20 8.01 -13.32
C SER A 84 50.13 7.94 -11.78
N ASN A 85 49.88 6.76 -11.22
CA ASN A 85 50.14 6.46 -9.81
C ASN A 85 51.65 6.10 -9.68
N PRO A 86 52.34 6.43 -8.58
CA PRO A 86 52.38 5.55 -7.39
C PRO A 86 52.41 6.37 -6.07
N ASP A 87 52.14 5.87 -4.86
CA ASP A 87 52.74 4.75 -4.14
C ASP A 87 51.85 4.32 -2.95
N ALA A 88 52.07 3.09 -2.51
CA ALA A 88 51.31 2.30 -1.55
C ALA A 88 51.61 2.61 -0.08
N VAL A 89 50.61 2.44 0.82
CA VAL A 89 50.79 1.84 2.15
C VAL A 89 49.55 1.04 2.56
N SER A 90 49.76 -0.28 2.67
CA SER A 90 49.13 -1.31 3.52
C SER A 90 47.82 -1.05 4.26
N THR A 91 46.81 -1.89 3.98
CA THR A 91 45.84 -2.33 5.00
C THR A 91 45.71 -3.85 4.97
N ALA A 92 45.93 -4.44 6.14
CA ALA A 92 45.91 -5.86 6.41
C ALA A 92 44.50 -6.47 6.31
N SER A 93 44.46 -7.66 5.73
CA SER A 93 43.35 -8.59 5.71
C SER A 93 43.21 -9.27 7.09
N VAL A 94 41.98 -9.33 7.63
CA VAL A 94 41.65 -10.25 8.72
C VAL A 94 40.38 -11.01 8.37
N VAL A 95 40.58 -12.33 8.29
CA VAL A 95 39.64 -13.43 8.10
C VAL A 95 38.69 -13.56 9.30
N PRO A 96 37.40 -13.91 9.13
CA PRO A 96 36.55 -14.32 10.25
C PRO A 96 36.91 -15.76 10.68
N GLN A 97 37.33 -15.92 11.94
CA GLN A 97 37.55 -17.23 12.54
C GLN A 97 36.23 -17.92 12.90
N THR A 98 36.17 -19.17 12.49
CA THR A 98 35.32 -20.28 12.90
C THR A 98 35.21 -20.41 14.43
N ILE A 99 33.98 -20.54 14.94
CA ILE A 99 33.69 -21.33 16.15
C ILE A 99 32.48 -22.22 15.84
N LEU A 100 32.72 -23.53 15.81
CA LEU A 100 31.75 -24.64 15.91
C LEU A 100 31.73 -25.12 17.40
N PRO A 101 30.94 -26.15 17.77
CA PRO A 101 29.50 -26.16 18.02
C PRO A 101 29.21 -26.70 19.45
N HIS A 102 27.94 -26.98 19.76
CA HIS A 102 27.36 -27.84 20.83
C HIS A 102 26.11 -27.13 21.40
N SER A 103 24.92 -27.70 21.54
CA SER A 103 24.42 -29.07 21.31
C SER A 103 22.89 -29.05 21.44
N ASP A 104 22.24 -29.72 20.49
CA ASP A 104 21.03 -30.54 20.56
C ASP A 104 19.85 -30.15 21.48
N CYS A 105 18.70 -29.93 20.85
CA CYS A 105 17.43 -30.57 21.25
C CYS A 105 16.63 -30.93 19.99
N ASN A 106 16.68 -32.21 19.63
CA ASN A 106 15.77 -32.87 18.70
C ASN A 106 14.34 -32.86 19.25
N ILE A 107 13.35 -32.45 18.45
CA ILE A 107 12.01 -33.06 18.48
C ILE A 107 11.57 -33.28 17.02
N SER A 108 11.82 -34.53 16.60
CA SER A 108 11.11 -35.37 15.63
C SER A 108 10.17 -34.75 14.58
N ASP A 109 10.57 -34.99 13.33
CA ASP A 109 9.70 -35.24 12.18
C ASP A 109 8.62 -36.29 12.47
N SER A 110 7.38 -35.98 12.09
CA SER A 110 6.43 -36.97 11.63
C SER A 110 5.49 -36.38 10.57
N SER A 111 5.79 -36.69 9.32
CA SER A 111 4.83 -37.26 8.36
C SER A 111 3.50 -36.53 8.12
N ILE A 112 3.42 -35.71 7.06
CA ILE A 112 2.26 -35.78 6.14
C ILE A 112 2.79 -35.86 4.71
N ASN A 113 2.74 -37.08 4.20
CA ASN A 113 2.98 -37.41 2.81
C ASN A 113 1.85 -36.85 1.92
N LYS A 114 2.26 -36.45 0.72
CA LYS A 114 1.45 -36.11 -0.45
C LYS A 114 0.33 -37.12 -0.70
N ASN A 115 -0.83 -36.67 -1.20
CA ASN A 115 -1.35 -37.11 -2.50
C ASN A 115 -2.75 -36.59 -2.89
N ILE A 116 -2.85 -36.23 -4.20
CA ILE A 116 -4.01 -36.37 -5.13
C ILE A 116 -5.13 -35.30 -4.95
N SER A 117 -5.60 -34.58 -5.97
CA SER A 117 -5.87 -35.00 -7.36
C SER A 117 -5.81 -33.85 -8.37
N ASN A 118 -5.24 -34.15 -9.53
CA ASN A 118 -5.66 -33.59 -10.81
C ASN A 118 -7.18 -33.75 -10.97
N ASN A 119 -7.89 -32.68 -11.33
CA ASN A 119 -9.18 -32.79 -11.99
C ASN A 119 -9.26 -31.69 -13.04
N GLN A 120 -8.92 -32.10 -14.25
CA GLN A 120 -9.24 -31.45 -15.50
C GLN A 120 -10.78 -31.54 -15.65
N CYS A 121 -11.48 -30.42 -15.53
CA CYS A 121 -12.93 -30.38 -15.66
C CYS A 121 -13.29 -29.73 -17.00
N ASN A 122 -13.93 -30.51 -17.86
CA ASN A 122 -14.46 -30.13 -19.17
C ASN A 122 -15.43 -28.96 -19.04
N ILE A 123 -15.26 -27.92 -19.87
CA ILE A 123 -16.00 -26.65 -19.81
C ILE A 123 -17.28 -26.66 -20.69
N GLU A 124 -17.62 -27.74 -21.40
CA GLU A 124 -18.70 -27.72 -22.40
C GLU A 124 -20.11 -28.12 -21.93
N GLU A 125 -20.37 -28.42 -20.65
CA GLU A 125 -21.69 -28.96 -20.24
C GLU A 125 -22.46 -28.18 -19.15
N TYR A 126 -22.27 -26.86 -19.02
CA TYR A 126 -23.12 -26.06 -18.13
C TYR A 126 -23.52 -24.70 -18.74
N LEU A 127 -24.18 -24.77 -19.89
CA LEU A 127 -25.06 -23.71 -20.38
C LEU A 127 -26.50 -24.04 -19.99
N THR A 128 -26.85 -23.85 -18.71
CA THR A 128 -28.25 -23.65 -18.32
C THR A 128 -28.36 -22.43 -17.42
N LEU A 129 -29.07 -21.44 -17.94
CA LEU A 129 -29.43 -20.19 -17.29
C LEU A 129 -30.23 -20.46 -16.01
N ASN A 130 -29.90 -19.73 -14.95
CA ASN A 130 -30.86 -19.31 -13.93
C ASN A 130 -30.41 -17.96 -13.37
N ASP A 131 -30.86 -16.89 -14.04
CA ASP A 131 -30.92 -15.56 -13.46
C ASP A 131 -31.94 -15.59 -12.32
N SER A 132 -31.43 -15.58 -11.08
CA SER A 132 -32.26 -15.39 -9.89
C SER A 132 -31.44 -14.73 -8.79
N GLU A 133 -31.27 -13.40 -8.90
CA GLU A 133 -31.16 -12.59 -7.70
C GLU A 133 -32.55 -12.59 -7.02
N SER A 134 -32.60 -13.24 -5.85
CA SER A 134 -33.71 -13.41 -4.90
C SER A 134 -34.98 -12.55 -5.09
N PHE A 135 -36.09 -13.20 -5.44
CA PHE A 135 -37.46 -12.69 -5.35
C PHE A 135 -38.16 -13.27 -4.11
N TYR A 136 -38.85 -12.41 -3.35
CA TYR A 136 -40.03 -12.79 -2.55
C TYR A 136 -41.16 -11.80 -2.87
N THR A 137 -42.19 -12.33 -3.58
CA THR A 137 -43.66 -12.08 -3.55
C THR A 137 -44.20 -10.71 -3.08
N SER A 138 -45.23 -10.06 -3.62
CA SER A 138 -46.16 -10.23 -4.76
C SER A 138 -47.07 -8.97 -4.81
N THR A 139 -47.34 -8.37 -5.98
CA THR A 139 -48.68 -7.97 -6.48
C THR A 139 -48.57 -7.26 -7.85
N PRO A 140 -49.58 -7.36 -8.75
CA PRO A 140 -49.44 -7.05 -10.18
C PRO A 140 -50.09 -5.71 -10.61
N ILE A 141 -49.87 -5.35 -11.89
CA ILE A 141 -50.56 -4.36 -12.78
C ILE A 141 -49.66 -3.16 -13.18
N PRO A 142 -49.70 -2.62 -14.43
CA PRO A 142 -49.89 -3.20 -15.77
C PRO A 142 -48.73 -2.87 -16.75
N GLN A 143 -48.74 -3.57 -17.88
CA GLN A 143 -47.86 -3.38 -19.04
C GLN A 143 -47.88 -1.94 -19.58
N SER A 144 -46.69 -1.39 -19.86
CA SER A 144 -46.50 -0.26 -20.77
C SER A 144 -45.41 -0.60 -21.80
N SER A 145 -45.65 -0.11 -23.01
CA SER A 145 -45.15 -0.54 -24.32
C SER A 145 -43.64 -0.36 -24.56
N PRO A 146 -43.05 -1.05 -25.56
CA PRO A 146 -41.61 -1.13 -25.75
C PRO A 146 -41.05 0.15 -26.40
N LEU A 147 -40.09 0.80 -25.72
CA LEU A 147 -39.32 1.91 -26.30
C LEU A 147 -38.02 1.40 -26.93
N SER A 148 -37.91 1.68 -28.23
CA SER A 148 -36.69 1.95 -29.00
C SER A 148 -35.57 0.89 -29.04
N THR A 149 -35.51 0.20 -30.17
CA THR A 149 -34.37 -0.59 -30.64
C THR A 149 -33.14 0.30 -30.85
N SER A 150 -32.35 0.51 -29.79
CA SER A 150 -31.03 1.14 -29.89
C SER A 150 -30.06 0.22 -30.66
N CYS A 151 -29.49 0.74 -31.75
CA CYS A 151 -28.46 0.06 -32.55
C CYS A 151 -27.23 -0.25 -31.68
N GLN A 152 -27.10 -1.49 -31.22
CA GLN A 152 -26.01 -1.93 -30.35
C GLN A 152 -24.70 -2.02 -31.16
N LYS A 153 -23.92 -0.93 -31.19
CA LYS A 153 -22.60 -0.92 -31.83
C LYS A 153 -21.61 -1.78 -31.04
N LYS A 154 -21.09 -2.84 -31.66
CA LYS A 154 -20.00 -3.65 -31.10
C LYS A 154 -18.77 -2.77 -30.84
N ILE A 155 -18.14 -2.92 -29.68
CA ILE A 155 -16.96 -2.14 -29.29
C ILE A 155 -15.71 -2.78 -29.92
N ASN A 156 -14.99 -2.01 -30.74
CA ASN A 156 -13.69 -2.42 -31.26
C ASN A 156 -12.58 -2.06 -30.26
N ILE A 157 -12.23 -3.00 -29.36
CA ILE A 157 -11.27 -2.76 -28.28
C ILE A 157 -9.89 -2.37 -28.82
N ARG A 158 -9.42 -3.05 -29.87
CA ARG A 158 -8.09 -2.78 -30.42
C ARG A 158 -7.99 -1.37 -30.97
N GLU A 159 -9.01 -0.93 -31.70
CA GLU A 159 -9.05 0.41 -32.28
C GLU A 159 -9.14 1.52 -31.24
N ILE A 160 -9.97 1.37 -30.20
CA ILE A 160 -10.07 2.40 -29.16
C ILE A 160 -8.78 2.54 -28.36
N VAL A 161 -8.07 1.43 -28.10
CA VAL A 161 -6.77 1.46 -27.41
C VAL A 161 -5.72 2.09 -28.31
N ARG A 162 -5.67 1.72 -29.60
CA ARG A 162 -4.77 2.34 -30.59
C ARG A 162 -4.93 3.85 -30.64
N LEU A 163 -6.17 4.35 -30.69
CA LEU A 163 -6.47 5.77 -30.85
C LEU A 163 -6.26 6.58 -29.57
N LYS A 164 -6.65 6.04 -28.41
CA LYS A 164 -6.70 6.82 -27.14
C LYS A 164 -5.55 6.51 -26.18
N LEU A 165 -4.79 5.44 -26.40
CA LEU A 165 -3.65 5.02 -25.58
C LEU A 165 -2.48 4.53 -26.47
N PRO A 166 -1.95 5.36 -27.39
CA PRO A 166 -0.93 4.93 -28.36
C PRO A 166 0.38 4.48 -27.69
N ASP A 167 0.73 5.09 -26.56
CA ASP A 167 1.88 4.73 -25.71
C ASP A 167 1.78 3.30 -25.16
N ILE A 168 0.58 2.89 -24.77
CA ILE A 168 0.32 1.54 -24.26
C ILE A 168 0.13 0.57 -25.43
N PHE A 169 -0.50 1.01 -26.52
CA PHE A 169 -0.75 0.20 -27.70
C PHE A 169 0.56 -0.32 -28.32
N ALA A 170 1.58 0.53 -28.48
CA ALA A 170 2.88 0.12 -28.99
C ALA A 170 3.47 -1.05 -28.17
N LYS A 171 3.44 -0.95 -26.84
CA LYS A 171 3.91 -2.00 -25.92
C LYS A 171 3.08 -3.28 -25.98
N LEU A 172 1.78 -3.17 -26.25
CA LEU A 172 0.91 -4.34 -26.42
C LEU A 172 1.23 -5.10 -27.72
N GLU A 173 1.60 -4.39 -28.78
CA GLU A 173 1.97 -4.98 -30.08
C GLU A 173 3.39 -5.58 -30.07
N GLU A 174 4.30 -5.07 -29.24
CA GLU A 174 5.64 -5.65 -29.03
C GLU A 174 5.57 -7.10 -28.49
N GLY A 175 4.48 -7.48 -27.84
CA GLY A 175 4.24 -8.88 -27.46
C GLY A 175 4.92 -9.33 -26.16
N ASP A 176 5.67 -8.48 -25.47
CA ASP A 176 6.31 -8.81 -24.20
C ASP A 176 5.36 -8.61 -23.00
N PRO A 177 4.98 -9.66 -22.26
CA PRO A 177 4.10 -9.57 -21.09
C PRO A 177 4.68 -8.70 -19.96
N THR A 178 6.01 -8.58 -19.87
CA THR A 178 6.69 -7.82 -18.82
C THR A 178 6.63 -6.31 -19.05
N ASN A 179 6.34 -5.88 -20.28
CA ASN A 179 6.25 -4.47 -20.66
C ASN A 179 4.93 -3.79 -20.22
N ILE A 180 3.94 -4.57 -19.77
CA ILE A 180 2.64 -4.06 -19.34
C ILE A 180 2.44 -4.18 -17.83
N ASN A 181 2.52 -3.05 -17.14
CA ASN A 181 2.28 -2.97 -15.70
C ASN A 181 0.79 -2.86 -15.34
N VAL A 182 0.50 -3.03 -14.05
CA VAL A 182 -0.88 -3.03 -13.52
C VAL A 182 -1.59 -1.68 -13.72
N LEU A 183 -0.87 -0.55 -13.67
CA LEU A 183 -1.48 0.77 -13.93
C LEU A 183 -1.93 0.93 -15.39
N GLN A 184 -1.16 0.38 -16.34
CA GLN A 184 -1.54 0.35 -17.75
C GLN A 184 -2.77 -0.55 -17.95
N LYS A 185 -2.83 -1.73 -17.32
CA LYS A 185 -4.05 -2.58 -17.30
C LYS A 185 -5.27 -1.79 -16.78
N TYR A 186 -5.11 -0.99 -15.72
CA TYR A 186 -6.18 -0.12 -15.24
C TYR A 186 -6.58 1.01 -16.20
N ARG A 187 -5.63 1.58 -16.95
CA ARG A 187 -5.92 2.60 -17.99
C ARG A 187 -6.74 1.98 -19.13
N ILE A 188 -6.36 0.80 -19.60
CA ILE A 188 -7.10 0.02 -20.62
C ILE A 188 -8.52 -0.28 -20.10
N ASN A 189 -8.64 -0.90 -18.93
CA ASN A 189 -9.95 -1.22 -18.34
C ASN A 189 -10.85 0.01 -18.20
N ARG A 190 -10.28 1.14 -17.75
CA ARG A 190 -11.02 2.40 -17.61
C ARG A 190 -11.56 2.88 -18.95
N LEU A 191 -10.76 2.81 -20.01
CA LEU A 191 -11.14 3.24 -21.34
C LEU A 191 -12.22 2.34 -21.94
N VAL A 192 -12.02 1.02 -21.86
CA VAL A 192 -12.94 0.01 -22.40
C VAL A 192 -14.31 0.13 -21.70
N VAL A 193 -14.34 0.14 -20.36
CA VAL A 193 -15.59 0.29 -19.61
C VAL A 193 -16.26 1.65 -19.84
N LYS A 194 -15.50 2.74 -19.96
CA LYS A 194 -16.06 4.06 -20.29
C LYS A 194 -16.77 4.01 -21.65
N THR A 195 -16.10 3.47 -22.66
CA THR A 195 -16.67 3.32 -24.02
C THR A 195 -17.91 2.43 -24.00
N TYR A 196 -17.89 1.34 -23.21
CA TYR A 196 -19.06 0.49 -23.03
C TYR A 196 -20.24 1.25 -22.43
N ILE A 197 -20.01 2.05 -21.38
CA ILE A 197 -21.07 2.81 -20.73
C ILE A 197 -21.67 3.85 -21.68
N GLU A 198 -20.84 4.51 -22.48
CA GLU A 198 -21.27 5.48 -23.49
C GLU A 198 -22.17 4.85 -24.56
N ASN A 199 -21.94 3.58 -24.92
CA ASN A 199 -22.66 2.88 -25.98
C ASN A 199 -23.85 2.05 -25.51
N HIS A 200 -23.76 1.44 -24.32
CA HIS A 200 -24.68 0.41 -23.84
C HIS A 200 -25.22 0.67 -22.42
N GLY A 201 -24.82 1.79 -21.80
CA GLY A 201 -25.22 2.13 -20.44
C GLY A 201 -24.41 1.41 -19.36
N CYS A 202 -24.77 1.68 -18.10
CA CYS A 202 -23.97 1.27 -16.94
C CYS A 202 -24.40 -0.07 -16.31
N SER A 203 -25.33 -0.80 -16.93
CA SER A 203 -25.92 -2.05 -16.44
C SER A 203 -25.61 -3.29 -17.30
N PRO A 204 -24.32 -3.64 -17.55
CA PRO A 204 -24.00 -4.86 -18.28
C PRO A 204 -24.41 -6.11 -17.49
N THR A 205 -24.90 -7.10 -18.24
CA THR A 205 -25.12 -8.47 -17.76
C THR A 205 -23.79 -9.16 -17.44
N THR A 206 -23.84 -10.29 -16.72
CA THR A 206 -22.66 -11.13 -16.48
C THR A 206 -22.01 -11.58 -17.78
N LYS A 207 -22.83 -11.96 -18.78
CA LYS A 207 -22.37 -12.30 -20.13
C LYS A 207 -21.62 -11.15 -20.78
N ASN A 208 -22.17 -9.94 -20.77
CA ASN A 208 -21.53 -8.78 -21.41
C ASN A 208 -20.16 -8.45 -20.77
N LYS A 209 -20.02 -8.63 -19.45
CA LYS A 209 -18.73 -8.42 -18.76
C LYS A 209 -17.72 -9.52 -19.12
N LEU A 210 -18.19 -10.76 -19.23
CA LEU A 210 -17.37 -11.90 -19.66
C LEU A 210 -16.89 -11.72 -21.11
N ASP A 211 -17.79 -11.38 -22.02
CA ASP A 211 -17.47 -11.10 -23.42
C ASP A 211 -16.45 -9.97 -23.53
N LEU A 212 -16.61 -8.91 -22.73
CA LEU A 212 -15.64 -7.80 -22.67
C LEU A 212 -14.26 -8.26 -22.17
N ALA A 213 -14.21 -9.14 -21.16
CA ALA A 213 -12.96 -9.70 -20.66
C ALA A 213 -12.26 -10.57 -21.71
N LYS A 214 -13.02 -11.45 -22.36
CA LYS A 214 -12.54 -12.30 -23.46
C LYS A 214 -12.05 -11.45 -24.64
N ASP A 215 -12.80 -10.44 -25.04
CA ASP A 215 -12.41 -9.53 -26.13
C ASP A 215 -11.10 -8.80 -25.82
N ILE A 216 -10.86 -8.37 -24.57
CA ILE A 216 -9.58 -7.75 -24.19
C ILE A 216 -8.41 -8.71 -24.44
N VAL A 217 -8.48 -9.93 -23.91
CA VAL A 217 -7.37 -10.90 -24.03
C VAL A 217 -7.24 -11.50 -25.42
N ASN A 218 -8.33 -11.56 -26.20
CA ASN A 218 -8.31 -11.99 -27.59
C ASN A 218 -7.65 -10.95 -28.49
N ASN A 219 -7.90 -9.66 -28.25
CA ASN A 219 -7.24 -8.58 -29.00
C ASN A 219 -5.79 -8.38 -28.55
N PHE A 220 -5.48 -8.63 -27.28
CA PHE A 220 -4.14 -8.46 -26.71
C PHE A 220 -3.76 -9.66 -25.83
N PRO A 221 -3.20 -10.75 -26.42
CA PRO A 221 -2.86 -11.97 -25.69
C PRO A 221 -1.87 -11.77 -24.53
N VAL A 222 -1.01 -10.75 -24.60
CA VAL A 222 -0.09 -10.35 -23.51
C VAL A 222 -0.81 -9.94 -22.22
N LEU A 223 -2.11 -9.66 -22.29
CA LEU A 223 -2.94 -9.29 -21.13
C LEU A 223 -3.55 -10.50 -20.43
N LYS A 224 -3.31 -11.73 -20.91
CA LYS A 224 -3.78 -12.95 -20.24
C LYS A 224 -3.15 -13.09 -18.86
N GLY A 225 -3.97 -13.41 -17.87
CA GLY A 225 -3.54 -13.84 -16.55
C GLY A 225 -3.03 -15.28 -16.55
N SER A 226 -2.42 -15.68 -15.44
CA SER A 226 -1.97 -17.06 -15.18
C SER A 226 -3.11 -18.03 -14.87
N ASP A 227 -4.26 -17.52 -14.48
CA ASP A 227 -5.36 -18.30 -13.95
C ASP A 227 -6.31 -18.72 -15.07
N GLY A 228 -6.77 -19.97 -15.05
CA GLY A 228 -7.83 -20.46 -15.94
C GLY A 228 -7.56 -20.23 -17.44
N GLU A 229 -8.53 -19.62 -18.13
CA GLU A 229 -8.42 -19.26 -19.56
C GLU A 229 -7.65 -17.93 -19.80
N GLY A 230 -7.24 -17.24 -18.73
CA GLY A 230 -6.43 -16.04 -18.75
C GLY A 230 -7.24 -14.73 -18.75
N PHE A 231 -8.57 -14.75 -18.76
CA PHE A 231 -9.40 -13.53 -18.69
C PHE A 231 -9.89 -13.21 -17.26
N GLU A 232 -9.68 -14.11 -16.31
CA GLU A 232 -10.25 -14.12 -14.97
C GLU A 232 -9.80 -12.89 -14.14
N GLN A 233 -8.57 -12.42 -14.36
CA GLN A 233 -8.09 -11.16 -13.77
C GLN A 233 -8.96 -9.95 -14.18
N TRP A 234 -9.53 -9.98 -15.39
CA TRP A 234 -10.40 -8.93 -15.92
C TRP A 234 -11.84 -9.10 -15.45
N PHE A 235 -12.33 -10.34 -15.41
CA PHE A 235 -13.66 -10.65 -14.90
C PHE A 235 -13.79 -12.11 -14.48
N SER A 236 -14.24 -12.34 -13.25
CA SER A 236 -14.71 -13.65 -12.79
C SER A 236 -16.15 -13.55 -12.33
N PRO A 237 -17.06 -14.43 -12.82
CA PRO A 237 -18.44 -14.44 -12.36
C PRO A 237 -18.52 -14.81 -10.88
N GLY A 238 -19.54 -14.29 -10.21
CA GLY A 238 -19.80 -14.65 -8.81
C GLY A 238 -20.28 -16.08 -8.70
N VAL A 239 -19.72 -16.85 -7.76
CA VAL A 239 -20.08 -18.26 -7.53
C VAL A 239 -20.66 -18.40 -6.12
N ARG A 240 -21.75 -19.19 -5.97
CA ARG A 240 -22.36 -19.52 -4.66
C ARG A 240 -22.69 -18.28 -3.81
N GLY A 241 -23.28 -17.25 -4.41
CA GLY A 241 -23.65 -16.01 -3.71
C GLY A 241 -22.48 -15.06 -3.42
N ALA A 242 -21.25 -15.39 -3.80
CA ALA A 242 -20.14 -14.44 -3.83
C ALA A 242 -20.35 -13.42 -4.96
N PRO A 243 -19.97 -12.14 -4.76
CA PRO A 243 -20.06 -11.14 -5.82
C PRO A 243 -19.05 -11.45 -6.94
N SER A 244 -19.36 -11.05 -8.18
CA SER A 244 -18.39 -11.09 -9.28
C SER A 244 -17.16 -10.22 -8.98
N THR A 245 -15.98 -10.67 -9.38
CA THR A 245 -14.69 -10.00 -9.15
C THR A 245 -13.99 -9.65 -10.47
N GLY A 246 -12.84 -8.98 -10.38
CA GLY A 246 -12.03 -8.60 -11.54
C GLY A 246 -12.17 -7.12 -11.92
N PHE A 247 -11.22 -6.65 -12.71
CA PHE A 247 -11.07 -5.23 -13.05
C PHE A 247 -12.34 -4.62 -13.66
N ILE A 248 -13.04 -5.34 -14.53
CA ILE A 248 -14.25 -4.88 -15.21
C ILE A 248 -15.40 -4.76 -14.20
N ALA A 249 -15.63 -5.80 -13.40
CA ALA A 249 -16.68 -5.81 -12.37
C ALA A 249 -16.51 -4.64 -11.39
N ASP A 250 -15.30 -4.47 -10.88
CA ASP A 250 -14.97 -3.41 -9.94
C ASP A 250 -15.13 -2.02 -10.57
N ARG A 251 -14.83 -1.88 -11.87
CA ARG A 251 -14.96 -0.59 -12.55
C ARG A 251 -16.43 -0.18 -12.73
N PHE A 252 -17.30 -1.08 -13.16
CA PHE A 252 -18.75 -0.81 -13.23
C PHE A 252 -19.33 -0.50 -11.85
N LYS A 253 -18.96 -1.29 -10.83
CA LYS A 253 -19.37 -1.05 -9.44
C LYS A 253 -18.95 0.34 -8.95
N ASN A 254 -17.70 0.71 -9.18
CA ASN A 254 -17.16 2.02 -8.78
C ASN A 254 -17.80 3.18 -9.56
N PHE A 255 -18.08 3.01 -10.86
CA PHE A 255 -18.77 3.99 -11.67
C PHE A 255 -20.17 4.26 -11.10
N ARG A 256 -20.97 3.20 -10.90
CA ARG A 256 -22.32 3.30 -10.32
C ARG A 256 -22.29 3.96 -8.95
N ALA A 257 -21.34 3.56 -8.09
CA ALA A 257 -21.21 4.11 -6.76
C ALA A 257 -21.02 5.63 -6.76
N ARG A 258 -20.21 6.17 -7.70
CA ARG A 258 -19.81 7.58 -7.76
C ARG A 258 -20.73 8.46 -8.59
N ASN A 259 -21.29 7.94 -9.68
CA ASN A 259 -21.96 8.76 -10.69
C ASN A 259 -23.49 8.65 -10.66
N LEU A 260 -24.05 7.59 -10.05
CA LEU A 260 -25.51 7.45 -9.95
C LEU A 260 -26.03 7.97 -8.61
N SER A 261 -27.16 8.67 -8.67
CA SER A 261 -27.98 9.07 -7.53
C SER A 261 -28.59 7.86 -6.83
N VAL A 262 -29.29 8.10 -5.72
CA VAL A 262 -30.00 7.04 -4.99
C VAL A 262 -31.18 6.51 -5.80
N VAL A 263 -31.89 7.40 -6.49
CA VAL A 263 -33.07 7.08 -7.30
C VAL A 263 -32.67 6.22 -8.50
N GLU A 264 -31.67 6.65 -9.28
CA GLU A 264 -31.18 5.87 -10.43
C GLU A 264 -30.66 4.49 -10.03
N LYS A 265 -30.07 4.36 -8.83
CA LYS A 265 -29.65 3.06 -8.31
C LYS A 265 -30.84 2.15 -8.02
N GLN A 266 -31.93 2.69 -7.49
CA GLN A 266 -33.16 1.93 -7.21
C GLN A 266 -33.84 1.50 -8.51
N GLU A 267 -33.93 2.39 -9.49
CA GLU A 267 -34.50 2.09 -10.82
C GLU A 267 -33.73 0.97 -11.54
N LEU A 268 -32.41 0.93 -11.39
CA LEU A 268 -31.57 -0.13 -11.95
C LEU A 268 -31.56 -1.42 -11.12
N GLY A 269 -32.42 -1.54 -10.09
CA GLY A 269 -32.47 -2.70 -9.20
C GLY A 269 -31.21 -2.90 -8.36
N ILE A 270 -30.32 -1.90 -8.27
CA ILE A 270 -29.10 -1.97 -7.47
C ILE A 270 -29.50 -1.78 -6.01
N GLN A 271 -29.89 -2.89 -5.37
CA GLN A 271 -30.13 -2.88 -3.96
C GLN A 271 -28.82 -2.53 -3.24
N ARG A 272 -28.86 -1.48 -2.43
CA ARG A 272 -27.83 -1.33 -1.39
C ARG A 272 -27.91 -2.62 -0.60
N LYS A 273 -26.77 -3.30 -0.39
CA LYS A 273 -26.69 -4.20 0.78
C LYS A 273 -27.29 -3.39 1.93
N PRO A 274 -28.32 -3.87 2.64
CA PRO A 274 -28.78 -3.19 3.83
C PRO A 274 -27.51 -2.85 4.58
N LYS A 275 -27.32 -1.56 4.96
CA LYS A 275 -26.17 -1.16 5.79
C LYS A 275 -26.03 -2.31 6.76
N LEU A 276 -24.92 -3.07 6.69
CA LEU A 276 -24.64 -4.18 7.62
C LEU A 276 -25.25 -3.73 8.91
N ILE A 277 -26.37 -4.34 9.33
CA ILE A 277 -27.18 -3.90 10.48
C ILE A 277 -26.16 -3.39 11.43
N LYS A 278 -26.07 -2.04 11.65
CA LYS A 278 -24.92 -1.39 12.31
C LYS A 278 -24.48 -2.39 13.36
N ARG A 279 -23.35 -3.11 13.16
CA ARG A 279 -23.09 -4.40 13.85
C ARG A 279 -23.71 -4.28 15.22
N PRO A 280 -24.88 -4.95 15.48
CA PRO A 280 -25.94 -4.44 16.37
C PRO A 280 -25.22 -3.75 17.48
N GLU A 281 -25.29 -2.39 17.54
CA GLU A 281 -24.53 -1.59 18.52
C GLU A 281 -24.53 -2.46 19.75
N LYS A 282 -23.38 -3.12 20.04
CA LYS A 282 -23.36 -4.12 21.09
C LYS A 282 -23.87 -3.28 22.23
N LYS A 283 -25.06 -3.60 22.77
CA LYS A 283 -25.52 -2.96 23.98
C LYS A 283 -24.49 -3.46 24.98
N TYR A 284 -23.40 -2.71 25.09
CA TYR A 284 -22.35 -2.97 26.02
C TYR A 284 -23.07 -2.91 27.36
N PRO A 285 -23.11 -4.02 28.12
CA PRO A 285 -23.81 -4.03 29.39
C PRO A 285 -23.36 -2.80 30.18
N GLY A 286 -24.36 -2.06 30.67
CA GLY A 286 -24.19 -0.75 31.29
C GLY A 286 -23.03 -0.78 32.26
N ILE A 287 -22.10 0.14 32.03
CA ILE A 287 -20.99 0.47 32.93
C ILE A 287 -21.62 1.19 34.13
N GLU A 288 -22.43 0.50 34.93
CA GLU A 288 -23.02 1.10 36.13
C GLU A 288 -22.57 0.36 37.41
N ASP A 289 -22.31 -0.95 37.35
CA ASP A 289 -21.61 -1.68 38.43
C ASP A 289 -20.16 -2.10 38.08
N SER A 290 -19.78 -2.09 36.80
CA SER A 290 -18.47 -2.55 36.29
C SER A 290 -17.39 -1.45 36.19
N SER A 291 -17.73 -0.20 36.51
CA SER A 291 -16.84 0.95 36.31
C SER A 291 -15.64 0.93 37.26
N VAL A 292 -15.86 0.65 38.55
CA VAL A 292 -14.81 0.70 39.59
C VAL A 292 -13.78 -0.39 39.37
N GLU A 293 -14.22 -1.63 39.13
CA GLU A 293 -13.31 -2.75 38.86
C GLU A 293 -12.51 -2.52 37.57
N PHE A 294 -13.15 -1.97 36.53
CA PHE A 294 -12.47 -1.60 35.29
C PHE A 294 -11.37 -0.56 35.52
N PHE A 295 -11.65 0.51 36.29
CA PHE A 295 -10.66 1.52 36.64
C PHE A 295 -9.54 0.96 37.53
N GLN A 296 -9.84 0.05 38.46
CA GLN A 296 -8.83 -0.62 39.28
C GLN A 296 -7.89 -1.47 38.41
N LYS A 297 -8.43 -2.24 37.47
CA LYS A 297 -7.62 -3.03 36.53
C LYS A 297 -6.77 -2.14 35.62
N GLN A 298 -7.35 -1.05 35.12
CA GLN A 298 -6.62 -0.06 34.33
C GLN A 298 -5.49 0.58 35.13
N GLN A 299 -5.74 1.00 36.38
CA GLN A 299 -4.73 1.58 37.24
C GLN A 299 -3.61 0.58 37.57
N TRP A 300 -3.96 -0.66 37.89
CA TRP A 300 -2.99 -1.71 38.13
C TRP A 300 -2.08 -1.92 36.92
N LEU A 301 -2.65 -1.96 35.70
CA LEU A 301 -1.88 -2.11 34.46
C LEU A 301 -0.96 -0.92 34.15
N LYS A 302 -1.25 0.27 34.68
CA LYS A 302 -0.35 1.44 34.59
C LYS A 302 0.88 1.26 35.46
N GLU A 303 0.68 0.76 36.67
CA GLU A 303 1.73 0.68 37.69
C GLU A 303 2.54 -0.62 37.60
N ASN A 304 2.01 -1.68 36.98
CA ASN A 304 2.61 -3.02 37.00
C ASN A 304 2.95 -3.53 35.59
N ILE A 305 4.10 -4.21 35.47
CA ILE A 305 4.59 -4.87 34.23
C ILE A 305 4.75 -6.38 34.45
N SER A 306 4.70 -6.85 35.69
CA SER A 306 4.93 -8.23 36.11
C SER A 306 3.92 -8.61 37.22
N PRO A 307 3.48 -9.89 37.33
CA PRO A 307 3.81 -11.02 36.45
C PRO A 307 3.09 -10.96 35.10
N LEU A 308 3.72 -11.53 34.06
CA LEU A 308 3.23 -11.46 32.67
C LEU A 308 1.84 -12.10 32.52
N GLU A 309 1.60 -13.23 33.17
CA GLU A 309 0.31 -13.92 33.14
C GLU A 309 -0.81 -13.01 33.63
N LYS A 310 -0.56 -12.26 34.73
CA LYS A 310 -1.53 -11.34 35.29
C LYS A 310 -1.75 -10.12 34.39
N VAL A 311 -0.70 -9.61 33.75
CA VAL A 311 -0.83 -8.54 32.75
C VAL A 311 -1.71 -9.00 31.60
N VAL A 312 -1.41 -10.15 30.99
CA VAL A 312 -2.19 -10.70 29.87
C VAL A 312 -3.63 -10.95 30.28
N GLN A 313 -3.86 -11.55 31.46
CA GLN A 313 -5.20 -11.81 31.99
C GLN A 313 -6.01 -10.51 32.17
N LEU A 314 -5.44 -9.49 32.81
CA LEU A 314 -6.12 -8.21 33.00
C LEU A 314 -6.33 -7.48 31.66
N MET A 315 -5.39 -7.61 30.72
CA MET A 315 -5.57 -7.06 29.37
C MET A 315 -6.71 -7.77 28.61
N LYS A 316 -6.92 -9.08 28.81
CA LYS A 316 -8.08 -9.82 28.28
C LYS A 316 -9.39 -9.35 28.90
N GLU A 317 -9.44 -9.25 30.22
CA GLU A 317 -10.65 -8.84 30.96
C GLU A 317 -11.09 -7.42 30.61
N THR A 318 -10.13 -6.52 30.38
CA THR A 318 -10.39 -5.12 30.03
C THR A 318 -10.62 -4.88 28.53
N PHE A 319 -10.52 -5.92 27.70
CA PHE A 319 -10.50 -5.81 26.24
C PHE A 319 -11.71 -5.05 25.65
N GLU A 320 -12.94 -5.40 26.02
CA GLU A 320 -14.13 -4.76 25.42
C GLU A 320 -14.28 -3.29 25.86
N GLY A 321 -13.97 -2.97 27.12
CA GLY A 321 -14.00 -1.60 27.63
C GLY A 321 -12.89 -0.72 27.02
N ARG A 322 -11.67 -1.25 26.94
CA ARG A 322 -10.55 -0.57 26.25
C ARG A 322 -10.86 -0.35 24.77
N ARG A 323 -11.43 -1.34 24.08
CA ARG A 323 -11.83 -1.20 22.67
C ARG A 323 -12.84 -0.08 22.48
N PHE A 324 -13.80 0.05 23.40
CA PHE A 324 -14.75 1.16 23.38
C PHE A 324 -14.05 2.51 23.54
N GLU A 325 -13.11 2.64 24.50
CA GLU A 325 -12.30 3.85 24.66
C GLU A 325 -11.51 4.19 23.39
N ILE A 326 -10.83 3.21 22.79
CA ILE A 326 -10.02 3.38 21.56
C ILE A 326 -10.88 3.88 20.39
N LEU A 327 -12.08 3.32 20.21
CA LEU A 327 -12.97 3.70 19.12
C LEU A 327 -13.60 5.09 19.33
N LYS A 328 -13.76 5.52 20.59
CA LYS A 328 -14.39 6.81 20.94
C LYS A 328 -13.37 7.94 21.06
N ASN A 329 -12.15 7.65 21.53
CA ASN A 329 -11.13 8.64 21.87
C ASN A 329 -9.75 8.10 21.49
N SER A 330 -9.19 8.56 20.36
CA SER A 330 -7.95 8.01 19.82
C SER A 330 -6.66 8.65 20.37
N THR A 331 -6.77 9.72 21.16
CA THR A 331 -5.61 10.43 21.70
C THR A 331 -5.21 9.85 23.05
N ASN A 332 -3.90 9.60 23.25
CA ASN A 332 -3.31 9.14 24.52
C ASN A 332 -3.72 7.71 24.97
N ILE A 333 -4.08 6.82 24.04
CA ILE A 333 -4.41 5.42 24.37
C ILE A 333 -3.25 4.74 25.13
N THR A 334 -2.01 4.99 24.72
CA THR A 334 -0.82 4.39 25.34
C THR A 334 -0.53 4.92 26.75
N SER A 335 -1.01 6.11 27.12
CA SER A 335 -0.91 6.57 28.51
C SER A 335 -1.93 5.88 29.42
N ASN A 336 -3.12 5.58 28.88
CA ASN A 336 -4.17 4.89 29.62
C ASN A 336 -3.93 3.38 29.68
N TRP A 337 -3.32 2.82 28.63
CA TRP A 337 -3.07 1.40 28.43
C TRP A 337 -1.64 1.15 27.96
N PRO A 338 -0.64 1.37 28.84
CA PRO A 338 0.77 1.30 28.44
C PRO A 338 1.21 -0.11 28.03
N ARG A 339 0.44 -1.15 28.39
CA ARG A 339 0.73 -2.56 28.06
C ARG A 339 0.17 -3.02 26.71
N ILE A 340 -0.59 -2.18 26.01
CA ILE A 340 -1.23 -2.56 24.73
C ILE A 340 -0.21 -2.92 23.64
N LEU A 341 1.02 -2.41 23.76
CA LEU A 341 2.10 -2.67 22.81
C LEU A 341 3.00 -3.85 23.21
N ASN A 342 2.69 -4.54 24.32
CA ASN A 342 3.45 -5.73 24.71
C ASN A 342 3.19 -6.85 23.70
N PRO A 343 4.22 -7.56 23.19
CA PRO A 343 4.05 -8.59 22.14
C PRO A 343 2.99 -9.65 22.48
N HIS A 344 3.05 -10.23 23.67
CA HIS A 344 2.07 -11.22 24.15
C HIS A 344 0.64 -10.66 24.26
N VAL A 345 0.50 -9.36 24.54
CA VAL A 345 -0.81 -8.72 24.62
C VAL A 345 -1.37 -8.46 23.22
N ILE A 346 -0.53 -8.02 22.28
CA ILE A 346 -0.91 -7.82 20.88
C ILE A 346 -1.45 -9.12 20.28
N GLU A 347 -0.75 -10.22 20.51
CA GLU A 347 -1.15 -11.54 20.02
C GLU A 347 -2.53 -11.95 20.56
N GLU A 348 -2.73 -11.84 21.87
CA GLU A 348 -4.01 -12.17 22.50
C GLU A 348 -5.14 -11.22 22.08
N GLU A 349 -4.87 -9.92 21.89
CA GLU A 349 -5.86 -9.00 21.33
C GLU A 349 -6.25 -9.36 19.91
N PHE A 350 -5.29 -9.77 19.08
CA PHE A 350 -5.55 -10.18 17.70
C PHE A 350 -6.43 -11.45 17.68
N LYS A 351 -6.12 -12.44 18.53
CA LYS A 351 -6.95 -13.64 18.72
C LYS A 351 -8.37 -13.28 19.15
N LEU A 352 -8.55 -12.35 20.10
CA LEU A 352 -9.88 -11.88 20.53
C LEU A 352 -10.65 -11.16 19.41
N LEU A 353 -9.97 -10.44 18.52
CA LEU A 353 -10.61 -9.70 17.43
C LEU A 353 -11.04 -10.57 16.25
N TYR A 354 -10.17 -11.50 15.84
CA TYR A 354 -10.31 -12.21 14.57
C TYR A 354 -10.51 -13.72 14.73
N GLY A 355 -10.34 -14.25 15.93
CA GLY A 355 -10.34 -15.67 16.24
C GLY A 355 -8.97 -16.31 16.02
N GLU A 356 -8.70 -17.36 16.78
CA GLU A 356 -7.42 -18.09 16.82
C GLU A 356 -6.94 -18.53 15.43
N LYS A 357 -7.80 -19.21 14.66
CA LYS A 357 -7.47 -19.67 13.29
C LYS A 357 -6.96 -18.56 12.35
N LYS A 358 -7.50 -17.34 12.47
CA LYS A 358 -7.09 -16.21 11.63
C LYS A 358 -5.83 -15.52 12.16
N SER A 359 -5.62 -15.58 13.47
CA SER A 359 -4.39 -15.11 14.11
C SER A 359 -3.19 -15.90 13.61
N ASP A 360 -3.30 -17.23 13.62
CA ASP A 360 -2.18 -18.10 13.25
C ASP A 360 -1.89 -18.03 11.75
N SER A 361 -2.94 -17.99 10.92
CA SER A 361 -2.80 -17.87 9.46
C SER A 361 -2.03 -16.61 9.04
N LEU A 362 -2.25 -15.46 9.69
CA LEU A 362 -1.49 -14.25 9.35
C LEU A 362 0.01 -14.41 9.65
N CYS A 363 0.39 -14.94 10.82
CA CYS A 363 1.79 -15.09 11.19
C CYS A 363 2.50 -16.19 10.37
N LEU A 364 1.80 -17.30 10.10
CA LEU A 364 2.37 -18.46 9.39
C LEU A 364 2.46 -18.22 7.88
N GLU A 365 1.51 -17.51 7.29
CA GLU A 365 1.43 -17.32 5.83
C GLU A 365 2.05 -15.99 5.36
N PHE A 366 2.49 -15.12 6.29
CA PHE A 366 3.07 -13.83 5.90
C PHE A 366 4.34 -14.01 5.06
N GLY A 367 5.11 -15.07 5.27
CA GLY A 367 6.28 -15.37 4.44
C GLY A 367 5.95 -15.52 2.95
N VAL A 368 4.91 -16.31 2.65
CA VAL A 368 4.38 -16.48 1.28
C VAL A 368 3.81 -15.15 0.76
N THR A 369 3.07 -14.45 1.61
CA THR A 369 2.49 -13.14 1.28
C THR A 369 3.57 -12.09 0.99
N ALA A 370 4.69 -12.12 1.69
CA ALA A 370 5.81 -11.20 1.53
C ALA A 370 6.43 -11.32 0.13
N SER A 371 6.62 -12.55 -0.37
CA SER A 371 7.10 -12.79 -1.73
C SER A 371 6.13 -12.24 -2.78
N LEU A 372 4.82 -12.41 -2.59
CA LEU A 372 3.81 -11.83 -3.47
C LEU A 372 3.81 -10.30 -3.44
N ILE A 373 4.00 -9.69 -2.26
CA ILE A 373 4.11 -8.24 -2.10
C ILE A 373 5.32 -7.68 -2.86
N ILE A 374 6.48 -8.32 -2.72
CA ILE A 374 7.72 -7.89 -3.39
C ILE A 374 7.59 -8.04 -4.91
N HIS A 375 7.08 -9.17 -5.38
CA HIS A 375 6.82 -9.39 -6.80
C HIS A 375 5.87 -8.32 -7.35
N GLN A 376 4.77 -8.07 -6.64
CA GLN A 376 3.81 -7.04 -7.02
C GLN A 376 4.46 -5.66 -7.06
N ALA A 377 5.33 -5.31 -6.11
CA ALA A 377 6.02 -4.03 -6.08
C ALA A 377 6.93 -3.81 -7.28
N LYS A 378 7.65 -4.85 -7.72
CA LYS A 378 8.53 -4.79 -8.89
C LYS A 378 7.78 -4.48 -10.20
N HIS A 379 6.49 -4.81 -10.27
CA HIS A 379 5.70 -4.72 -11.50
C HIS A 379 4.46 -3.80 -11.37
N CYS A 380 4.40 -2.98 -10.31
CA CYS A 380 3.20 -2.19 -10.03
C CYS A 380 3.08 -0.90 -10.86
N GLY A 381 4.13 -0.49 -11.57
CA GLY A 381 4.21 0.78 -12.31
C GLY A 381 4.44 2.00 -11.42
N ARG A 382 4.76 1.82 -10.13
CA ARG A 382 5.04 2.92 -9.21
C ARG A 382 6.56 3.02 -9.01
N LYS A 383 7.17 4.04 -9.62
CA LYS A 383 8.62 4.28 -9.57
C LYS A 383 9.21 4.13 -8.16
N CYS A 384 8.61 4.74 -7.15
CA CYS A 384 9.12 4.65 -5.78
C CYS A 384 9.11 3.23 -5.19
N ALA A 385 8.14 2.38 -5.55
CA ALA A 385 8.11 0.99 -5.11
C ALA A 385 9.11 0.14 -5.91
N GLU A 386 9.18 0.37 -7.23
CA GLU A 386 10.09 -0.34 -8.13
C GLU A 386 11.55 -0.05 -7.83
N GLU A 387 11.91 1.24 -7.66
CA GLU A 387 13.25 1.69 -7.26
C GLU A 387 13.65 1.11 -5.89
N PHE A 388 12.72 1.09 -4.93
CA PHE A 388 12.98 0.46 -3.63
C PHE A 388 13.29 -1.02 -3.79
N VAL A 389 12.48 -1.79 -4.54
CA VAL A 389 12.78 -3.22 -4.80
C VAL A 389 14.11 -3.40 -5.53
N SER A 390 14.41 -2.57 -6.52
CA SER A 390 15.67 -2.62 -7.26
C SER A 390 16.89 -2.30 -6.39
N SER A 391 16.72 -1.48 -5.34
CA SER A 391 17.78 -1.20 -4.36
C SER A 391 18.01 -2.34 -3.37
N LEU A 392 17.06 -3.27 -3.26
CA LEU A 392 17.19 -4.44 -2.41
C LEU A 392 18.02 -5.49 -3.16
N ASN A 393 19.22 -5.80 -2.65
CA ASN A 393 20.03 -6.94 -3.11
C ASN A 393 19.43 -8.30 -2.66
N LEU A 394 18.12 -8.47 -2.80
CA LEU A 394 17.44 -9.72 -2.46
C LEU A 394 17.49 -10.68 -3.63
N ASP A 395 17.89 -11.93 -3.37
CA ASP A 395 17.66 -13.00 -4.34
C ASP A 395 16.15 -13.28 -4.40
N LEU A 396 15.52 -12.83 -5.48
CA LEU A 396 14.09 -13.01 -5.72
C LEU A 396 13.74 -14.46 -6.08
N ASN A 397 14.72 -15.29 -6.43
CA ASN A 397 14.53 -16.69 -6.81
C ASN A 397 14.65 -17.65 -5.62
N SER A 398 15.19 -17.18 -4.50
CA SER A 398 15.22 -18.00 -3.28
C SER A 398 13.79 -18.23 -2.79
N THR A 399 13.48 -19.45 -2.35
CA THR A 399 12.20 -19.78 -1.69
C THR A 399 12.27 -19.56 -0.18
N GLU A 400 13.46 -19.24 0.34
CA GLU A 400 13.67 -18.99 1.75
C GLU A 400 12.99 -17.69 2.19
N THR A 401 12.23 -17.80 3.28
CA THR A 401 11.60 -16.65 3.92
C THR A 401 12.57 -16.10 4.96
N SER A 402 13.49 -15.23 4.53
CA SER A 402 14.35 -14.53 5.49
C SER A 402 13.56 -13.44 6.22
N THR A 403 13.94 -13.15 7.46
CA THR A 403 13.39 -12.01 8.22
C THR A 403 13.54 -10.70 7.44
N GLU A 404 14.64 -10.53 6.71
CA GLU A 404 14.88 -9.38 5.84
C GLU A 404 13.81 -9.26 4.75
N ARG A 405 13.42 -10.37 4.12
CA ARG A 405 12.39 -10.40 3.08
C ARG A 405 11.02 -10.01 3.63
N ILE A 406 10.67 -10.49 4.83
CA ILE A 406 9.45 -10.08 5.55
C ILE A 406 9.49 -8.58 5.85
N CYS A 407 10.59 -8.06 6.39
CA CYS A 407 10.76 -6.64 6.66
C CYS A 407 10.62 -5.79 5.40
N CYS A 408 11.24 -6.21 4.29
CA CYS A 408 11.13 -5.51 3.01
C CYS A 408 9.69 -5.46 2.50
N ALA A 409 8.97 -6.57 2.55
CA ALA A 409 7.56 -6.61 2.19
C ALA A 409 6.72 -5.65 3.04
N LEU A 410 6.98 -5.57 4.34
CA LEU A 410 6.30 -4.63 5.23
C LEU A 410 6.57 -3.17 4.82
N VAL A 411 7.82 -2.80 4.51
CA VAL A 411 8.18 -1.44 4.05
C VAL A 411 7.56 -1.11 2.69
N LEU A 412 7.30 -2.11 1.84
CA LEU A 412 6.65 -1.93 0.54
C LEU A 412 5.15 -1.65 0.64
N LEU A 413 4.46 -2.16 1.66
CA LEU A 413 3.01 -1.96 1.85
C LEU A 413 2.55 -0.49 1.72
N PRO A 414 3.16 0.51 2.37
CA PRO A 414 2.73 1.91 2.22
C PRO A 414 2.96 2.48 0.81
N LEU A 415 3.87 1.88 0.04
CA LEU A 415 4.13 2.26 -1.35
C LEU A 415 3.13 1.62 -2.33
N LEU A 416 2.53 0.48 -1.96
CA LEU A 416 1.57 -0.27 -2.79
C LEU A 416 0.12 0.06 -2.46
N LEU A 417 -0.19 0.20 -1.17
CA LEU A 417 -1.54 0.41 -0.71
C LEU A 417 -2.00 1.86 -1.00
N PRO A 418 -3.29 2.06 -1.27
CA PRO A 418 -3.84 3.40 -1.43
C PRO A 418 -3.75 4.15 -0.09
N GLN A 419 -3.14 5.32 -0.12
CA GLN A 419 -2.95 6.16 1.06
C GLN A 419 -4.29 6.63 1.62
N GLY A 420 -4.49 6.34 2.91
CA GLY A 420 -5.70 6.74 3.64
C GLY A 420 -5.87 8.26 3.60
N VAL A 421 -7.05 8.72 3.21
CA VAL A 421 -7.40 10.14 3.27
C VAL A 421 -7.80 10.46 4.70
N PHE A 422 -7.05 11.32 5.38
CA PHE A 422 -7.44 11.80 6.71
C PHE A 422 -7.95 13.23 6.65
N LYS A 423 -8.78 13.58 7.65
CA LYS A 423 -9.32 14.93 7.83
C LYS A 423 -8.52 15.61 8.91
N ARG A 424 -8.02 16.81 8.64
CA ARG A 424 -7.47 17.68 9.69
C ARG A 424 -8.63 18.42 10.36
N ASN A 425 -8.70 18.40 11.69
CA ASN A 425 -9.67 19.21 12.42
C ASN A 425 -9.38 20.69 12.19
N GLY A 426 -10.42 21.49 11.94
CA GLY A 426 -10.35 22.96 11.98
C GLY A 426 -10.38 23.71 10.64
N ALA A 427 -10.30 23.07 9.48
CA ALA A 427 -10.45 23.77 8.19
C ALA A 427 -11.31 22.96 7.21
N LYS A 428 -12.20 23.68 6.50
CA LYS A 428 -13.17 23.16 5.51
C LYS A 428 -12.65 21.91 4.78
N LYS A 429 -13.13 20.73 5.17
CA LYS A 429 -13.17 19.43 4.44
C LYS A 429 -12.00 19.16 3.45
N LEU A 430 -10.76 19.56 3.76
CA LEU A 430 -9.63 19.26 2.91
C LEU A 430 -9.23 17.81 3.17
N LYS A 431 -9.50 16.97 2.17
CA LYS A 431 -9.10 15.58 2.12
C LYS A 431 -7.59 15.55 1.84
N ILE A 432 -6.78 15.39 2.88
CA ILE A 432 -5.33 15.28 2.73
C ILE A 432 -5.00 13.83 2.37
N ARG A 433 -4.23 13.65 1.30
CA ARG A 433 -3.58 12.38 0.99
C ARG A 433 -2.12 12.53 1.40
N PRO A 434 -1.63 11.76 2.38
CA PRO A 434 -0.21 11.77 2.71
C PRO A 434 0.58 11.31 1.49
N THR A 435 1.80 11.81 1.30
CA THR A 435 2.69 11.32 0.24
C THR A 435 3.22 9.91 0.57
N SER A 436 3.88 9.26 -0.39
CA SER A 436 4.53 7.96 -0.16
C SER A 436 5.59 8.02 0.92
N SER A 437 6.41 9.09 0.95
CA SER A 437 7.38 9.32 2.02
C SER A 437 6.68 9.52 3.37
N GLN A 438 5.67 10.39 3.46
CA GLN A 438 4.93 10.58 4.71
C GLN A 438 4.26 9.30 5.22
N SER A 439 3.76 8.47 4.30
CA SER A 439 3.17 7.20 4.66
C SER A 439 4.23 6.23 5.17
N LEU A 440 5.39 6.16 4.52
CA LEU A 440 6.51 5.32 4.94
C LEU A 440 7.03 5.73 6.33
N ASP A 441 7.20 7.03 6.58
CA ASP A 441 7.67 7.58 7.86
C ASP A 441 6.73 7.27 9.05
N HIS A 442 5.44 7.02 8.77
CA HIS A 442 4.42 6.80 9.80
C HIS A 442 3.83 5.38 9.80
N PHE A 443 4.17 4.53 8.83
CA PHE A 443 3.59 3.20 8.69
C PHE A 443 4.32 2.16 9.55
N ILE A 444 5.66 2.16 9.53
CA ILE A 444 6.49 1.27 10.35
C ILE A 444 7.41 2.12 11.20
N GLN A 445 7.31 1.97 12.51
CA GLN A 445 8.27 2.51 13.45
C GLN A 445 9.37 1.47 13.67
N PHE A 446 10.57 1.73 13.15
CA PHE A 446 11.74 0.95 13.52
C PHE A 446 12.12 1.28 14.95
N ILE A 447 12.03 0.30 15.84
CA ILE A 447 12.53 0.41 17.20
C ILE A 447 13.96 -0.15 17.17
N PRO A 448 15.00 0.69 17.32
CA PRO A 448 16.36 0.19 17.33
C PRO A 448 16.53 -0.79 18.50
N VAL A 449 17.10 -1.97 18.22
CA VAL A 449 17.37 -3.04 19.21
C VAL A 449 18.49 -2.64 20.20
N ARG A 450 18.83 -1.35 20.31
CA ARG A 450 19.80 -0.84 21.30
C ARG A 450 19.17 -0.49 22.67
N SER A 451 17.95 -0.95 22.95
CA SER A 451 17.31 -0.67 24.25
C SER A 451 16.53 -1.82 24.88
N ILE A 452 16.76 -3.07 24.46
CA ILE A 452 16.36 -4.23 25.29
C ILE A 452 17.39 -4.50 26.41
N LEU A 453 18.57 -3.87 26.37
CA LEU A 453 19.62 -3.98 27.40
C LEU A 453 19.74 -2.80 28.37
N LEU A 454 18.76 -1.87 28.43
CA LEU A 454 18.68 -0.85 29.49
C LEU A 454 17.24 -0.59 29.97
N LEU A 455 16.49 -1.67 30.18
CA LEU A 455 15.63 -1.74 31.37
C LEU A 455 16.25 -2.80 32.29
N ALA A 456 17.46 -2.50 32.76
CA ALA A 456 17.88 -3.01 34.04
C ALA A 456 16.84 -2.51 35.06
N PHE A 457 16.02 -3.45 35.50
CA PHE A 457 15.27 -3.44 36.73
C PHE A 457 16.06 -2.71 37.83
N PRO A 458 15.54 -1.63 38.44
CA PRO A 458 15.85 -1.37 39.82
C PRO A 458 14.95 -2.30 40.65
N TYR A 459 15.55 -3.40 41.10
CA TYR A 459 15.12 -4.41 42.09
C TYR A 459 13.64 -4.81 42.16
#